data_AF-A0A2D7KAG7-F1
#
_entry.id   AF-A0A2D7KAG7-F1
#
_cell.length_a   1.000
_cell.length_b   1.000
_cell.length_c   1.000
_cell.angle_alpha   90.00
_cell.angle_beta   90.00
_cell.angle_gamma   90.00
#
_symmetry.space_group_name_H-M   'P 1'
#
loop_
_entity.id
_entity.type
_entity.pdbx_description
1 polymer ?
#
loop_
_entity_poly.entity_id
_entity_poly.type
_entity_poly.pdbx_seq_one_letter_code
_entity_poly.pdbx_strand_id
1 'polypeptide(L)'
;MIIFNLGKLITHFWTYNYLIIISLVSILNTQTIIGQTNVDYNENYNKYRIVAYQNPDEQIFSISNVVSVEKPYVIYSPNSFSPDGDGINDFFAIKGQGITDFQIEIFNRWGQMVFKSHSIDDKWDGTFKNKALPTGTYIYKVKTTSYGDEQLLVKSGTISLVR
;
A
#
# COMPACT_ATOMS: atom_id res chain seq x y z
N MET A 1 -1.98 -55.58 -64.65
CA MET A 1 -1.02 -54.47 -64.71
C MET A 1 -1.14 -53.71 -63.39
N ILE A 2 0.00 -53.58 -62.72
CA ILE A 2 0.17 -53.14 -61.32
C ILE A 2 -0.18 -51.65 -61.17
N ILE A 3 -0.77 -51.26 -60.02
CA ILE A 3 -0.34 -50.14 -59.17
C ILE A 3 -1.05 -50.30 -57.79
N PHE A 4 -0.23 -50.32 -56.73
CA PHE A 4 -0.60 -50.27 -55.31
C PHE A 4 -1.11 -48.87 -54.93
N ASN A 5 -1.96 -48.72 -53.90
CA ASN A 5 -1.55 -47.85 -52.78
C ASN A 5 -2.28 -48.09 -51.45
N LEU A 6 -1.47 -47.90 -50.41
CA LEU A 6 -1.63 -48.01 -48.98
C LEU A 6 -2.74 -47.12 -48.38
N GLY A 7 -3.13 -47.39 -47.12
CA GLY A 7 -3.44 -46.27 -46.24
C GLY A 7 -4.53 -46.44 -45.17
N LYS A 8 -4.56 -47.55 -44.43
CA LYS A 8 -5.20 -47.58 -43.12
C LYS A 8 -4.26 -46.86 -42.15
N LEU A 9 -4.58 -45.64 -41.68
CA LEU A 9 -4.09 -44.99 -40.43
C LEU A 9 -4.25 -43.45 -40.48
N ILE A 10 -5.46 -42.89 -40.31
CA ILE A 10 -5.62 -41.55 -39.70
C ILE A 10 -6.96 -41.53 -38.95
N THR A 11 -7.01 -42.00 -37.70
CA THR A 11 -8.14 -41.69 -36.79
C THR A 11 -7.70 -41.25 -35.39
N HIS A 12 -6.42 -40.91 -35.18
CA HIS A 12 -5.93 -40.44 -33.87
C HIS A 12 -5.25 -39.06 -33.86
N PHE A 13 -5.40 -38.26 -34.92
CA PHE A 13 -4.81 -36.91 -34.98
C PHE A 13 -5.81 -35.76 -34.82
N TRP A 14 -7.13 -36.03 -34.83
CA TRP A 14 -8.15 -34.99 -34.70
C TRP A 14 -8.51 -34.66 -33.24
N THR A 15 -8.41 -35.62 -32.33
CA THR A 15 -8.78 -35.40 -30.92
C THR A 15 -7.77 -34.54 -30.18
N TYR A 16 -6.48 -34.67 -30.48
CA TYR A 16 -5.43 -33.93 -29.80
C TYR A 16 -5.47 -32.43 -30.14
N ASN A 17 -5.67 -32.08 -31.42
CA ASN A 17 -5.82 -30.68 -31.84
C ASN A 17 -7.09 -30.06 -31.25
N TYR A 18 -8.22 -30.78 -31.25
CA TYR A 18 -9.48 -30.25 -30.71
C TYR A 18 -9.41 -30.03 -29.19
N LEU A 19 -8.80 -30.96 -28.44
CA LEU A 19 -8.60 -30.83 -26.99
C LEU A 19 -7.59 -29.73 -26.63
N ILE A 20 -6.50 -29.57 -27.40
CA ILE A 20 -5.54 -28.47 -27.22
C ILE A 20 -6.19 -27.12 -27.53
N ILE A 21 -7.00 -27.03 -28.58
CA ILE A 21 -7.72 -25.80 -28.95
C ILE A 21 -8.75 -25.45 -27.87
N ILE A 22 -9.52 -26.39 -27.35
CA ILE A 22 -10.47 -26.13 -26.24
C ILE A 22 -9.72 -25.70 -24.98
N SER A 23 -8.61 -26.38 -24.64
CA SER A 23 -7.74 -26.00 -23.52
C SER A 23 -7.22 -24.56 -23.67
N LEU A 24 -6.63 -24.21 -24.82
CA LEU A 24 -6.16 -22.84 -25.10
C LEU A 24 -7.28 -21.80 -25.10
N VAL A 25 -8.45 -22.11 -25.65
CA VAL A 25 -9.63 -21.22 -25.61
C VAL A 25 -10.12 -21.01 -24.17
N SER A 26 -10.10 -22.05 -23.33
CA SER A 26 -10.43 -21.92 -21.90
C SER A 26 -9.39 -21.11 -21.11
N ILE A 27 -8.10 -21.23 -21.47
CA ILE A 27 -6.99 -20.50 -20.84
C ILE A 27 -6.95 -19.03 -21.30
N LEU A 28 -7.43 -18.73 -22.52
CA LEU A 28 -7.58 -17.36 -23.03
C LEU A 28 -8.79 -16.61 -22.46
N ASN A 29 -9.79 -17.31 -21.91
CA ASN A 29 -10.99 -16.69 -21.34
C ASN A 29 -10.88 -16.33 -19.85
N THR A 30 -9.74 -16.55 -19.20
CA THR A 30 -9.53 -16.16 -17.79
C THR A 30 -8.70 -14.91 -17.60
N GLN A 31 -8.65 -14.02 -18.60
CA GLN A 31 -8.09 -12.69 -18.40
C GLN A 31 -9.04 -11.64 -18.98
N THR A 32 -9.63 -10.87 -18.06
CA THR A 32 -10.14 -9.50 -18.24
C THR A 32 -11.61 -9.31 -18.66
N ILE A 33 -12.54 -9.67 -17.77
CA ILE A 33 -13.69 -8.80 -17.49
C ILE A 33 -13.70 -8.48 -16.00
N ILE A 34 -12.68 -7.73 -15.59
CA ILE A 34 -12.81 -6.83 -14.43
C ILE A 34 -12.69 -5.46 -15.07
N GLY A 35 -13.82 -4.81 -15.35
CA GLY A 35 -13.84 -3.48 -15.95
C GLY A 35 -12.92 -2.56 -15.15
N GLN A 36 -11.82 -2.11 -15.77
CA GLN A 36 -10.80 -1.21 -15.25
C GLN A 36 -10.95 -0.91 -13.74
N THR A 37 -10.47 -1.81 -12.88
CA THR A 37 -10.36 -1.54 -11.43
C THR A 37 -9.13 -0.69 -11.10
N ASN A 38 -8.74 0.20 -12.01
CA ASN A 38 -7.79 1.26 -11.69
C ASN A 38 -8.56 2.30 -10.87
N VAL A 39 -8.89 1.95 -9.63
CA VAL A 39 -9.23 2.96 -8.63
C VAL A 39 -7.90 3.65 -8.36
N ASP A 40 -7.63 4.75 -9.06
CA ASP A 40 -6.43 5.53 -8.83
C ASP A 40 -6.33 5.85 -7.35
N TYR A 41 -5.31 5.28 -6.69
CA TYR A 41 -5.06 5.52 -5.30
C TYR A 41 -4.82 7.02 -5.11
N ASN A 42 -5.57 7.61 -4.18
CA ASN A 42 -5.36 8.98 -3.77
C ASN A 42 -5.02 8.97 -2.28
N GLU A 43 -3.93 9.63 -1.92
CA GLU A 43 -3.48 9.71 -0.53
C GLU A 43 -4.48 10.45 0.38
N ASN A 44 -5.30 11.32 -0.21
CA ASN A 44 -6.23 12.22 0.49
C ASN A 44 -7.70 11.79 0.44
N TYR A 45 -8.11 10.94 -0.52
CA TYR A 45 -9.49 10.50 -0.69
C TYR A 45 -9.66 8.98 -0.60
N ASN A 46 -10.74 8.53 0.01
CA ASN A 46 -11.29 7.18 -0.15
C ASN A 46 -12.32 7.19 -1.27
N LYS A 47 -12.23 6.24 -2.21
CA LYS A 47 -13.17 6.10 -3.33
C LYS A 47 -14.08 4.90 -3.11
N TYR A 48 -15.39 5.13 -3.18
CA TYR A 48 -16.41 4.10 -2.99
C TYR A 48 -17.29 3.97 -4.24
N ARG A 49 -17.73 2.74 -4.53
CA ARG A 49 -18.77 2.43 -5.51
C ARG A 49 -19.55 1.19 -5.09
N ILE A 50 -20.78 1.07 -5.55
CA ILE A 50 -21.62 -0.11 -5.35
C ILE A 50 -21.50 -0.97 -6.60
N VAL A 51 -21.28 -2.27 -6.41
CA VAL A 51 -21.34 -3.27 -7.46
C VAL A 51 -22.41 -4.28 -7.07
N ALA A 52 -23.43 -4.42 -7.91
CA ALA A 52 -24.51 -5.37 -7.71
C ALA A 52 -24.30 -6.58 -8.64
N TYR A 53 -24.51 -7.78 -8.09
CA TYR A 53 -24.43 -9.05 -8.81
C TYR A 53 -25.79 -9.74 -8.77
N GLN A 54 -26.24 -10.28 -9.90
CA GLN A 54 -27.49 -11.04 -9.96
C GLN A 54 -27.30 -12.49 -9.51
N ASN A 55 -26.17 -13.11 -9.87
CA ASN A 55 -25.75 -14.46 -9.47
C ASN A 55 -24.24 -14.44 -9.17
N PRO A 56 -23.74 -15.09 -8.09
CA PRO A 56 -22.30 -15.11 -7.78
C PRO A 56 -21.42 -15.73 -8.87
N ASP A 57 -22.00 -16.61 -9.69
CA ASP A 57 -21.29 -17.44 -10.69
C ASP A 57 -21.38 -16.90 -12.13
N GLU A 58 -22.17 -15.84 -12.37
CA GLU A 58 -22.34 -15.23 -13.69
C GLU A 58 -21.86 -13.77 -13.73
N GLN A 59 -21.21 -13.38 -14.83
CA GLN A 59 -20.64 -12.05 -15.05
C GLN A 59 -21.69 -10.95 -15.34
N ILE A 60 -22.92 -11.09 -14.83
CA ILE A 60 -23.93 -10.02 -14.92
C ILE A 60 -23.80 -9.15 -13.69
N PHE A 61 -23.18 -7.99 -13.87
CA PHE A 61 -23.02 -6.98 -12.83
C PHE A 61 -23.52 -5.61 -13.28
N SER A 62 -24.00 -4.82 -12.32
CA SER A 62 -24.29 -3.39 -12.47
C SER A 62 -23.33 -2.59 -11.58
N ILE A 63 -22.74 -1.52 -12.11
CA ILE A 63 -21.78 -0.67 -11.41
C ILE A 63 -22.36 0.74 -11.25
N SER A 64 -22.29 1.29 -10.03
CA SER A 64 -22.67 2.67 -9.76
C SER A 64 -21.58 3.68 -10.17
N ASN A 65 -21.88 4.97 -10.03
CA ASN A 65 -20.86 6.02 -10.01
C ASN A 65 -19.89 5.84 -8.83
N VAL A 66 -18.71 6.45 -8.95
CA VAL A 66 -17.72 6.56 -7.85
C VAL A 66 -18.01 7.80 -7.03
N VAL A 67 -17.95 7.67 -5.71
CA VAL A 67 -17.98 8.79 -4.76
C VAL A 67 -16.62 8.88 -4.08
N SER A 68 -16.03 10.07 -4.05
CA SER A 68 -14.78 10.35 -3.33
C SER A 68 -15.10 11.04 -2.01
N VAL A 69 -14.56 10.51 -0.92
CA VAL A 69 -14.72 11.03 0.44
C VAL A 69 -13.35 11.37 0.98
N GLU A 70 -13.19 12.58 1.52
CA GLU A 70 -11.92 13.02 2.13
C GLU A 70 -11.57 12.13 3.32
N LYS A 71 -10.29 11.74 3.43
CA LYS A 71 -9.81 11.01 4.59
C LYS A 71 -9.81 11.95 5.79
N PRO A 72 -10.35 11.54 6.94
CA PRO A 72 -10.31 12.38 8.13
C PRO A 72 -8.87 12.55 8.58
N TYR A 73 -8.52 13.77 8.99
CA TYR A 73 -7.23 14.07 9.59
C TYR A 73 -7.04 13.28 10.88
N VAL A 74 -6.01 12.43 10.92
CA VAL A 74 -5.62 11.66 12.11
C VAL A 74 -4.11 11.55 12.17
N ILE A 75 -3.55 11.76 13.37
CA ILE A 75 -2.11 11.63 13.62
C ILE A 75 -1.83 10.88 14.94
N TYR A 76 -1.00 9.85 14.84
CA TYR A 76 -0.57 8.97 15.92
C TYR A 76 0.95 9.00 16.07
N SER A 77 1.40 8.93 17.33
CA SER A 77 2.81 8.88 17.70
C SER A 77 2.99 7.76 18.72
N PRO A 78 3.93 6.82 18.53
CA PRO A 78 4.29 5.90 19.59
C PRO A 78 4.95 6.66 20.76
N ASN A 79 4.91 6.07 21.95
CA ASN A 79 5.51 6.65 23.15
C ASN A 79 6.96 6.18 23.40
N SER A 80 7.37 5.08 22.75
CA SER A 80 8.66 4.44 22.94
C SER A 80 9.07 3.61 21.73
N PHE A 81 10.37 3.36 21.58
CA PHE A 81 10.94 2.52 20.54
C PHE A 81 12.30 1.95 21.02
N SER A 82 12.70 0.81 20.48
CA SER A 82 13.86 0.00 20.87
C SER A 82 14.73 -0.30 19.66
N PRO A 83 15.70 0.57 19.30
CA PRO A 83 16.59 0.34 18.17
C PRO A 83 17.69 -0.67 18.55
N ASP A 84 17.31 -1.94 18.67
CA ASP A 84 18.18 -3.08 19.00
C ASP A 84 18.40 -4.04 17.82
N GLY A 85 17.65 -3.85 16.72
CA GLY A 85 17.80 -4.58 15.48
C GLY A 85 17.02 -5.89 15.40
N ASP A 86 16.03 -6.10 16.28
CA ASP A 86 15.15 -7.27 16.24
C ASP A 86 14.00 -7.17 15.21
N GLY A 87 13.84 -6.00 14.57
CA GLY A 87 12.78 -5.69 13.61
C GLY A 87 11.50 -5.14 14.23
N ILE A 88 11.41 -5.05 15.56
CA ILE A 88 10.22 -4.67 16.33
C ILE A 88 10.48 -3.33 17.04
N ASN A 89 9.74 -2.30 16.64
CA ASN A 89 9.89 -0.95 17.19
C ASN A 89 11.33 -0.38 17.09
N ASP A 90 12.11 -0.78 16.08
CA ASP A 90 13.45 -0.26 15.84
C ASP A 90 13.47 1.24 15.46
N PHE A 91 12.34 1.75 15.01
CA PHE A 91 12.24 3.11 14.51
C PHE A 91 11.07 3.86 15.14
N PHE A 92 11.33 5.10 15.48
CA PHE A 92 10.30 6.07 15.76
C PHE A 92 9.78 6.69 14.46
N ALA A 93 8.48 6.61 14.22
CA ALA A 93 7.82 7.25 13.08
C ALA A 93 6.42 7.72 13.47
N ILE A 94 6.00 8.83 12.86
CA ILE A 94 4.63 9.31 12.97
C ILE A 94 3.76 8.54 11.97
N LYS A 95 2.54 8.18 12.38
CA LYS A 95 1.56 7.53 11.51
C LYS A 95 0.30 8.38 11.45
N GLY A 96 -0.34 8.41 10.30
CA GLY A 96 -1.53 9.22 10.12
C GLY A 96 -2.09 9.16 8.71
N GLN A 97 -3.15 9.92 8.50
CA GLN A 97 -3.86 10.04 7.23
C GLN A 97 -4.51 11.42 7.13
N GLY A 98 -4.81 11.86 5.91
CA GLY A 98 -5.37 13.19 5.65
C GLY A 98 -4.40 14.32 6.02
N ILE A 99 -3.09 14.05 6.00
CA ILE A 99 -2.03 14.97 6.39
C ILE A 99 -1.42 15.58 5.13
N THR A 100 -1.27 16.89 5.14
CA THR A 100 -0.47 17.67 4.18
C THR A 100 0.61 18.46 4.93
N ASP A 101 1.62 18.96 4.21
CA ASP A 101 2.72 19.79 4.74
C ASP A 101 3.37 19.26 6.03
N PHE A 102 3.78 17.99 6.00
CA PHE A 102 4.38 17.34 7.17
C PHE A 102 5.79 17.86 7.46
N GLN A 103 6.06 18.16 8.73
CA GLN A 103 7.40 18.41 9.25
C GLN A 103 7.52 17.82 10.65
N ILE A 104 8.61 17.12 10.91
CA ILE A 104 8.96 16.61 12.23
C ILE A 104 10.33 17.10 12.66
N GLU A 105 10.45 17.43 13.94
CA GLU A 105 11.70 17.77 14.62
C GLU A 105 11.77 16.98 15.93
N ILE A 106 12.91 16.36 16.21
CA ILE A 106 13.17 15.64 17.47
C ILE A 106 14.37 16.27 18.15
N PHE A 107 14.26 16.46 19.46
CA PHE A 107 15.24 17.12 20.31
C PHE A 107 15.64 16.20 21.45
N ASN A 108 16.91 16.28 21.84
CA ASN A 108 17.37 15.69 23.10
C ASN A 108 16.96 16.56 24.30
N ARG A 109 17.27 16.09 25.51
CA ARG A 109 16.92 16.76 26.77
C ARG A 109 17.52 18.16 26.93
N TRP A 110 18.59 18.48 26.19
CA TRP A 110 19.25 19.79 26.23
C TRP A 110 18.74 20.74 25.14
N GLY A 111 17.69 20.37 24.41
CA GLY A 111 17.10 21.18 23.35
C GLY A 111 17.88 21.14 22.02
N GLN A 112 18.90 20.29 21.89
CA GLN A 112 19.58 20.10 20.63
C GLN A 112 18.73 19.21 19.71
N MET A 113 18.50 19.70 18.50
CA MET A 113 17.82 18.94 17.44
C MET A 113 18.71 17.79 16.99
N VAL A 114 18.15 16.58 17.01
CA VAL A 114 18.84 15.34 16.66
C VAL A 114 18.26 14.68 15.41
N PHE A 115 17.04 15.06 15.01
CA PHE A 115 16.39 14.58 13.79
C PHE A 115 15.45 15.63 13.24
N LYS A 116 15.37 15.74 11.91
CA LYS A 116 14.41 16.56 11.19
C LYS A 116 14.03 15.90 9.88
N SER A 117 12.75 15.91 9.54
CA SER A 117 12.27 15.48 8.23
C SER A 117 11.02 16.28 7.81
N HIS A 118 10.75 16.27 6.50
CA HIS A 118 9.50 16.77 5.90
C HIS A 118 8.68 15.66 5.22
N SER A 119 9.08 14.39 5.39
CA SER A 119 8.37 13.22 4.88
C SER A 119 7.81 12.41 6.04
N ILE A 120 6.53 12.03 5.94
CA ILE A 120 5.88 11.17 6.94
C ILE A 120 6.41 9.72 6.91
N ASP A 121 7.03 9.33 5.80
CA ASP A 121 7.61 7.98 5.64
C ASP A 121 9.00 7.86 6.28
N ASP A 122 9.65 8.99 6.54
CA ASP A 122 10.94 9.01 7.20
C ASP A 122 10.80 8.60 8.67
N LYS A 123 11.79 7.84 9.14
CA LYS A 123 11.81 7.27 10.48
C LYS A 123 13.13 7.60 11.16
N TRP A 124 13.09 7.70 12.47
CA TRP A 124 14.27 7.93 13.28
C TRP A 124 14.66 6.65 14.01
N ASP A 125 15.90 6.22 13.84
CA ASP A 125 16.49 5.00 14.40
C ASP A 125 17.20 5.23 15.74
N GLY A 126 17.05 6.43 16.33
CA GLY A 126 17.75 6.76 17.56
C GLY A 126 19.23 7.11 17.37
N THR A 127 19.67 7.43 16.15
CA THR A 127 21.03 7.90 15.87
C THR A 127 21.08 9.41 15.58
N PHE A 128 22.25 10.00 15.77
CA PHE A 128 22.56 11.37 15.35
C PHE A 128 24.04 11.48 15.01
N LYS A 129 24.35 12.07 13.85
CA LYS A 129 25.73 12.17 13.33
C LYS A 129 26.45 10.82 13.32
N ASN A 130 25.76 9.77 12.84
CA ASN A 130 26.25 8.39 12.76
C ASN A 130 26.62 7.75 14.12
N LYS A 131 26.10 8.28 15.22
CA LYS A 131 26.28 7.72 16.56
C LYS A 131 24.94 7.40 17.19
N ALA A 132 24.86 6.24 17.85
CA ALA A 132 23.71 5.89 18.67
C ALA A 132 23.58 6.90 19.83
N LEU A 133 22.39 7.48 19.97
CA LEU A 133 22.09 8.39 21.07
C LEU A 133 21.67 7.61 22.31
N PRO A 134 21.96 8.10 23.53
CA PRO A 134 21.72 7.34 24.76
C PRO A 134 20.24 7.05 25.01
N THR A 135 19.97 5.96 25.75
CA THR A 135 18.65 5.66 26.34
C THR A 135 18.15 6.87 27.13
N GLY A 136 16.89 7.23 26.93
CA GLY A 136 16.30 8.38 27.59
C GLY A 136 15.09 8.94 26.88
N THR A 137 14.66 10.11 27.38
CA THR A 137 13.48 10.80 26.88
C THR A 137 13.88 11.88 25.89
N TYR A 138 13.25 11.87 24.72
CA TYR A 138 13.38 12.84 23.66
C TYR A 138 12.05 13.56 23.47
N ILE A 139 12.09 14.77 22.92
CA ILE A 139 10.91 15.59 22.65
C ILE A 139 10.74 15.66 21.15
N TYR A 140 9.53 15.46 20.66
CA TYR A 140 9.21 15.71 19.26
C TYR A 140 8.22 16.87 19.12
N LYS A 141 8.32 17.54 17.98
CA LYS A 141 7.34 18.50 17.49
C LYS A 141 7.03 18.17 16.04
N VAL A 142 5.76 18.01 15.75
CA VAL A 142 5.22 17.76 14.43
C VAL A 142 4.34 18.93 14.03
N LYS A 143 4.52 19.40 12.81
CA LYS A 143 3.70 20.42 12.15
C LYS A 143 3.09 19.78 10.90
N THR A 144 1.81 20.00 10.70
CA THR A 144 1.05 19.47 9.56
C THR A 144 -0.10 20.40 9.23
N THR A 145 -0.63 20.30 8.02
CA THR A 145 -1.96 20.80 7.65
C THR A 145 -2.89 19.60 7.43
N SER A 146 -4.20 19.85 7.37
CA SER A 146 -5.18 18.85 6.92
C SER A 146 -5.40 19.05 5.42
N TYR A 147 -5.64 17.98 4.69
CA TYR A 147 -6.01 18.13 3.29
C TYR A 147 -7.26 19.01 3.16
N GLY A 148 -7.20 20.01 2.27
CA GLY A 148 -8.29 20.98 2.05
C GLY A 148 -8.36 22.12 3.08
N ASP A 149 -7.47 22.16 4.08
CA ASP A 149 -7.40 23.19 5.11
C ASP A 149 -5.96 23.70 5.29
N GLU A 150 -5.78 25.01 5.20
CA GLU A 150 -4.47 25.65 5.38
C GLU A 150 -4.12 25.90 6.85
N GLN A 151 -5.02 25.54 7.78
CA GLN A 151 -4.75 25.69 9.20
C GLN A 151 -3.56 24.83 9.64
N LEU A 152 -2.53 25.49 10.17
CA LEU A 152 -1.37 24.83 10.76
C LEU A 152 -1.77 24.11 12.07
N LEU A 153 -1.60 22.79 12.07
CA LEU A 153 -1.77 21.92 13.23
C LEU A 153 -0.40 21.54 13.80
N VAL A 154 -0.27 21.64 15.12
CA VAL A 154 0.99 21.34 15.82
C VAL A 154 0.74 20.30 16.90
N LYS A 155 1.47 19.19 16.82
CA LYS A 155 1.47 18.14 17.85
C LYS A 155 2.86 18.00 18.44
N SER A 156 2.95 18.01 19.76
CA SER A 156 4.21 17.81 20.47
C SER A 156 4.04 16.72 21.52
N GLY A 157 5.14 16.03 21.84
CA GLY A 157 5.12 14.99 22.86
C GLY A 157 6.52 14.53 23.22
N THR A 158 6.56 13.48 24.04
CA THR A 158 7.81 12.84 24.44
C THR A 158 7.89 11.41 23.90
N ILE A 159 9.11 10.94 23.71
CA ILE A 159 9.41 9.58 23.22
C ILE A 159 10.50 9.01 24.11
N SER A 160 10.33 7.78 24.55
CA SER A 160 11.36 7.04 25.28
C SER A 160 12.13 6.15 24.32
N LEU A 161 13.43 6.41 24.18
CA LEU A 161 14.37 5.51 23.51
C LEU A 161 14.88 4.53 24.57
N VAL A 162 14.65 3.24 24.35
CA VAL A 162 15.11 2.15 25.24
C VAL A 162 16.04 1.19 24.49
N ARG A 163 16.97 0.56 25.20
CA ARG A 163 17.89 -0.48 24.72
C ARG A 163 18.25 -1.40 25.88
#